data_AF-A0AB37E3D6-F1
#
_entry.id   AF-A0AB37E3D6-F1
#
_cell.length_a   1.000
_cell.length_b   1.000
_cell.length_c   1.000
_cell.angle_alpha   90.00
_cell.angle_beta   90.00
_cell.angle_gamma   90.00
#
_symmetry.space_group_name_H-M   'P 1'
#
loop_
_entity.id
_entity.type
_entity.pdbx_description
1 polymer ?
#
loop_
_entity_poly.entity_id
_entity_poly.type
_entity_poly.pdbx_seq_one_letter_code
_entity_poly.pdbx_strand_id
1 'polypeptide(L)'
;MIKVEEVVLFDGWDIRVNDVFSNPSMPYRLKVKKIELEDGETDLNNAWVHCIAVHLKNKNKVINTSENLCNRAWYINEFWTK
;
A
#
# COMPACT_ATOMS: atom_id res chain seq x y z
N MET A 1 -20.64 -3.09 2.98
CA MET A 1 -20.19 -1.68 3.02
C MET A 1 -18.67 -1.65 3.19
N ILE A 2 -17.90 -0.91 2.38
CA ILE A 2 -16.42 -0.88 2.51
C ILE A 2 -16.04 0.07 3.65
N LYS A 3 -15.16 -0.38 4.56
CA LYS A 3 -14.56 0.47 5.60
C LYS A 3 -13.25 1.04 5.11
N VAL A 4 -13.01 2.33 5.38
CA VAL A 4 -11.75 3.01 5.05
C VAL A 4 -10.95 3.14 6.33
N GLU A 5 -9.72 2.63 6.31
CA GLU A 5 -8.82 2.62 7.47
C GLU A 5 -7.61 3.54 7.23
N GLU A 6 -7.10 4.16 8.28
CA GLU A 6 -5.87 4.97 8.22
C GLU A 6 -4.60 4.12 8.41
N VAL A 7 -4.74 3.03 9.15
CA VAL A 7 -3.69 2.07 9.46
C VAL A 7 -4.29 0.68 9.53
N VAL A 8 -3.52 -0.30 9.11
CA VAL A 8 -3.83 -1.70 9.38
C VAL A 8 -2.58 -2.35 9.99
N LEU A 9 -2.78 -3.13 11.07
CA LEU A 9 -1.73 -3.81 11.84
C LEU A 9 -1.62 -5.25 11.36
N PHE A 10 -0.41 -5.73 11.12
CA PHE A 10 -0.17 -7.02 10.46
C PHE A 10 0.99 -7.77 11.08
N ASP A 11 1.06 -9.07 10.77
CA ASP A 11 2.24 -9.91 10.99
C ASP A 11 3.35 -9.51 10.00
N GLY A 12 3.96 -8.36 10.25
CA GLY A 12 4.91 -7.71 9.34
C GLY A 12 5.03 -6.23 9.64
N TRP A 13 4.88 -5.39 8.63
CA TRP A 13 4.85 -3.94 8.82
C TRP A 13 3.43 -3.46 9.04
N ASP A 14 3.27 -2.54 9.99
CA ASP A 14 2.09 -1.66 10.00
C ASP A 14 2.06 -0.84 8.70
N ILE A 15 0.98 -0.98 7.93
CA ILE A 15 0.75 -0.22 6.71
C ILE A 15 -0.16 0.96 7.04
N ARG A 16 0.32 2.17 6.79
CA ARG A 16 -0.36 3.44 7.03
C ARG A 16 -0.52 4.22 5.75
N VAL A 17 -1.57 5.04 5.67
CA VAL A 17 -1.67 6.05 4.59
C VAL A 17 -0.43 6.94 4.60
N ASN A 18 0.13 7.20 3.42
CA ASN A 18 1.42 7.86 3.15
C ASN A 18 2.70 7.05 3.41
N ASP A 19 2.62 5.82 3.90
CA ASP A 19 3.79 4.95 3.92
C ASP A 19 4.35 4.77 2.50
N VAL A 20 5.67 4.64 2.42
CA VAL A 20 6.38 4.45 1.16
C VAL A 20 7.12 3.14 1.21
N PHE A 21 6.88 2.28 0.23
CA PHE A 21 7.52 0.99 0.11
C PHE A 21 8.39 0.93 -1.15
N SER A 22 9.49 0.21 -1.05
CA SER A 22 10.48 0.01 -2.11
C SER A 22 10.54 -1.47 -2.49
N ASN A 23 10.75 -1.75 -3.77
CA ASN A 23 11.03 -3.09 -4.27
C ASN A 23 12.23 -2.98 -5.23
N PRO A 24 13.35 -3.70 -5.00
CA PRO A 24 14.56 -3.60 -5.83
C PRO A 24 14.33 -3.91 -7.32
N SER A 25 13.30 -4.70 -7.64
CA SER A 25 12.95 -5.10 -9.00
C SER A 25 12.05 -4.08 -9.71
N MET A 26 11.56 -3.05 -9.01
CA MET A 26 10.63 -2.07 -9.55
C MET A 26 11.33 -0.72 -9.79
N PRO A 27 11.07 -0.03 -10.91
CA PRO A 27 11.66 1.27 -11.20
C PRO A 27 11.02 2.44 -10.40
N TYR A 28 10.27 2.13 -9.34
CA TYR A 28 9.51 3.09 -8.55
C TYR A 28 9.28 2.61 -7.12
N ARG A 29 8.76 3.52 -6.27
CA ARG A 29 8.26 3.20 -4.93
C ARG A 29 6.75 3.29 -4.90
N LEU A 30 6.11 2.50 -4.05
CA LEU A 30 4.68 2.64 -3.77
C LEU A 30 4.49 3.62 -2.63
N LYS A 31 3.61 4.60 -2.80
CA LYS A 31 3.12 5.42 -1.69
C LYS A 31 1.65 5.08 -1.43
N VAL A 32 1.33 4.65 -0.22
CA VAL A 32 -0.03 4.30 0.18
C VAL A 32 -0.90 5.56 0.18
N LYS A 33 -2.06 5.47 -0.46
CA LYS A 33 -3.05 6.55 -0.58
C LYS A 33 -4.31 6.25 0.22
N LYS A 34 -4.75 4.99 0.23
CA LYS A 34 -5.98 4.55 0.88
C LYS A 34 -5.86 3.10 1.27
N ILE A 35 -6.46 2.72 2.39
CA ILE A 35 -6.63 1.34 2.79
C ILE A 35 -8.12 1.07 2.94
N GLU A 36 -8.58 -0.04 2.40
CA GLU A 36 -9.98 -0.47 2.41
C GLU A 36 -10.10 -1.89 2.96
N LEU A 37 -11.06 -2.10 3.84
CA LEU A 37 -11.42 -3.42 4.33
C LEU A 37 -12.85 -3.73 3.89
N GLU A 38 -13.05 -4.93 3.34
CA GLU A 38 -14.38 -5.40 2.97
C GLU A 38 -15.24 -5.61 4.22
N ASP A 39 -16.56 -5.45 4.08
CA ASP A 39 -17.47 -5.60 5.21
C ASP A 39 -17.46 -7.03 5.74
N GLY A 40 -17.37 -7.19 7.06
CA GLY A 40 -17.29 -8.50 7.69
C GLY A 40 -15.93 -9.20 7.54
N GLU A 41 -14.98 -8.64 6.80
CA GLU A 41 -13.59 -9.10 6.84
C GLU A 41 -12.97 -8.70 8.19
N THR A 42 -12.33 -9.67 8.81
CA THR A 42 -11.66 -9.53 10.11
C THR A 42 -10.17 -9.78 10.03
N ASP A 43 -9.73 -10.48 8.98
CA ASP A 43 -8.32 -10.62 8.67
C ASP A 43 -7.81 -9.36 7.99
N LEU A 44 -7.11 -8.58 8.78
CA LEU A 44 -6.49 -7.36 8.35
C LEU A 44 -5.57 -7.58 7.15
N ASN A 45 -4.88 -8.73 7.03
CA ASN A 45 -4.02 -9.12 5.89
C ASN A 45 -4.71 -9.03 4.52
N ASN A 46 -6.04 -9.16 4.51
CA ASN A 46 -6.86 -9.04 3.32
C ASN A 46 -7.28 -7.60 3.00
N ALA A 47 -6.89 -6.60 3.78
CA ALA A 47 -7.15 -5.21 3.42
C ALA A 47 -6.60 -4.88 2.02
N TRP A 48 -7.39 -4.17 1.23
CA TRP A 48 -6.97 -3.58 -0.05
C TRP A 48 -6.14 -2.33 0.22
N VAL A 49 -4.90 -2.31 -0.24
CA VAL A 49 -3.98 -1.19 -0.13
C VAL A 49 -3.86 -0.53 -1.50
N HIS A 50 -4.38 0.69 -1.60
CA HIS A 50 -4.33 1.50 -2.80
C HIS A 50 -3.12 2.42 -2.74
N CYS A 51 -2.28 2.34 -3.76
CA CYS A 51 -1.00 3.04 -3.85
C CYS A 51 -0.91 3.89 -5.13
N ILE A 52 0.00 4.85 -5.09
CA ILE A 52 0.50 5.56 -6.27
C ILE A 52 1.99 5.29 -6.45
N ALA A 53 2.47 5.31 -7.68
CA ALA A 53 3.89 5.18 -7.96
C ALA A 53 4.61 6.52 -7.78
N VAL A 54 5.65 6.55 -6.94
CA VAL A 54 6.49 7.73 -6.68
C VAL A 54 7.95 7.46 -7.05
N HIS A 55 8.68 8.53 -7.34
CA HIS A 55 10.05 8.45 -7.82
C HIS A 55 11.00 7.87 -6.76
N LEU A 56 11.93 7.00 -7.18
CA LEU A 56 12.89 6.30 -6.30
C LEU A 56 13.71 7.23 -5.39
N LYS A 57 14.05 8.43 -5.85
CA LYS A 57 14.84 9.42 -5.09
C LYS A 57 14.01 10.57 -4.50
N ASN A 58 12.73 10.68 -4.87
CA ASN A 58 11.87 11.77 -4.41
C ASN A 58 10.45 11.24 -4.22
N LYS A 59 10.12 10.86 -2.98
CA LYS A 59 8.81 10.30 -2.60
C LYS A 59 7.62 11.24 -2.81
N ASN A 60 7.86 12.52 -3.04
CA ASN A 60 6.81 13.50 -3.32
C ASN A 60 6.57 13.68 -4.83
N LYS A 61 7.47 13.20 -5.69
CA LYS A 61 7.30 13.22 -7.13
C LYS A 61 6.54 11.98 -7.56
N VAL A 62 5.25 12.15 -7.88
CA VAL A 62 4.42 11.11 -8.47
C VAL A 62 4.88 10.88 -9.92
N ILE A 63 5.08 9.62 -10.30
CA ILE A 63 5.55 9.26 -11.64
C ILE A 63 4.45 8.64 -12.49
N ASN A 64 3.43 8.04 -11.87
CA ASN A 64 2.27 7.50 -12.55
C ASN A 64 1.05 7.60 -11.61
N THR A 65 -0.01 8.27 -12.09
CA THR A 65 -1.29 8.43 -11.39
C THR A 65 -2.43 7.65 -12.04
N SER A 66 -2.23 7.12 -13.26
CA SER A 66 -3.29 6.42 -14.01
C SER A 66 -3.41 4.95 -13.61
N GLU A 67 -2.32 4.34 -13.13
CA GLU A 67 -2.35 3.03 -12.50
C GLU A 67 -2.61 3.21 -11.01
N ASN A 68 -3.86 3.12 -10.59
CA ASN A 68 -4.16 2.88 -9.17
C ASN A 68 -3.66 1.48 -8.84
N LEU A 69 -2.44 1.41 -8.32
CA LEU A 69 -1.81 0.16 -7.91
C LEU A 69 -2.51 -0.31 -6.64
N CYS A 70 -3.39 -1.30 -6.78
CA CYS A 70 -4.16 -1.86 -5.68
C CYS A 70 -3.75 -3.31 -5.46
N ASN A 71 -3.29 -3.63 -4.25
CA ASN A 71 -2.92 -4.99 -3.87
C ASN A 71 -3.47 -5.29 -2.47
N ARG A 72 -3.59 -6.57 -2.14
CA ARG A 72 -3.85 -6.98 -0.75
C ARG A 72 -2.64 -6.65 0.13
N ALA A 73 -2.88 -6.38 1.40
CA ALA A 73 -1.83 -5.98 2.33
C ALA A 73 -0.75 -7.06 2.53
N TRP A 74 -1.14 -8.34 2.55
CA TRP A 74 -0.16 -9.44 2.61
C TRP A 74 0.85 -9.38 1.45
N TYR A 75 0.40 -9.00 0.25
CA TYR A 75 1.27 -8.87 -0.92
C TYR A 75 2.28 -7.73 -0.77
N ILE A 76 1.86 -6.61 -0.16
CA ILE A 76 2.79 -5.52 0.14
C ILE A 76 3.86 -6.00 1.14
N ASN A 77 3.47 -6.71 2.19
CA ASN A 77 4.41 -7.22 3.19
C ASN A 77 5.38 -8.27 2.63
N GLU A 78 4.95 -9.13 1.71
CA GLU A 78 5.79 -10.18 1.14
C GLU A 78 6.79 -9.66 0.11
N PHE A 79 6.37 -8.72 -0.76
CA PHE A 79 7.15 -8.31 -1.93
C PHE A 79 7.76 -6.92 -1.86
N TRP A 80 7.42 -6.14 -0.84
CA TRP A 80 7.91 -4.78 -0.68
C TRP A 80 8.54 -4.56 0.69
N THR A 81 9.48 -3.61 0.76
CA THR A 81 10.18 -3.24 1.99
C THR A 81 9.91 -1.78 2.32
N LYS A 82 9.71 -1.49 3.60
CA LYS A 82 9.45 -0.14 4.08
C LYS A 82 10.73 0.71 4.14
#